data_AF-A0A946QCM8-F1
#
_entry.id   AF-A0A946QCM8-F1
#
_cell.length_a   1.000
_cell.length_b   1.000
_cell.length_c   1.000
_cell.angle_alpha   90.00
_cell.angle_beta   90.00
_cell.angle_gamma   90.00
#
_symmetry.space_group_name_H-M   'P 1'
#
loop_
_entity.id
_entity.type
_entity.pdbx_description
1 polymer ?
#
loop_
_entity_poly.entity_id
_entity_poly.type
_entity_poly.pdbx_seq_one_letter_code
_entity_poly.pdbx_strand_id
1 'polypeptide(L)' 'RQGKKEWLPFRDQLYDRISKEQTDNGSWTGNIGPIYVTACNLIIMQLDQAYVPIYQR' A
#
# COMPACT_ATOMS: atom_id res chain seq x y z
N ARG A 1 -15.55 8.56 10.49
CA ARG A 1 -14.17 8.25 10.04
C ARG A 1 -13.50 7.56 11.22
N GLN A 2 -13.01 6.33 11.07
CA GLN A 2 -12.06 5.79 12.06
C GLN A 2 -10.95 6.82 12.25
N GLY A 3 -10.55 7.03 13.50
CA GLY A 3 -9.63 8.07 13.86
C GLY A 3 -8.22 7.77 13.34
N LYS A 4 -7.37 8.80 13.32
CA LYS A 4 -5.94 8.64 13.05
C LYS A 4 -5.30 7.59 13.98
N LYS A 5 -5.84 7.39 15.19
CA LYS A 5 -5.34 6.44 16.19
C LYS A 5 -5.47 4.98 15.77
N GLU A 6 -6.53 4.62 15.06
CA GLU A 6 -6.73 3.25 14.57
C GLU A 6 -6.05 3.04 13.21
N TRP A 7 -6.02 4.08 12.37
CA TRP A 7 -5.42 4.00 11.03
C TRP A 7 -3.90 3.86 11.05
N LEU A 8 -3.19 4.67 11.84
CA LEU A 8 -1.73 4.68 11.88
C LEU A 8 -1.11 3.30 12.19
N PRO A 9 -1.49 2.60 13.27
CA PRO A 9 -0.89 1.31 13.59
C PRO A 9 -1.25 0.23 12.55
N PHE A 10 -2.47 0.26 12.00
CA PHE A 10 -2.87 -0.64 10.92
C PHE A 10 -2.03 -0.41 9.67
N ARG A 11 -1.85 0.86 9.27
CA ARG A 11 -1.03 1.24 8.13
C ARG A 11 0.42 0.81 8.31
N ASP A 12 1.00 1.01 9.49
CA ASP A 12 2.40 0.64 9.75
C ASP A 12 2.61 -0.87 9.61
N GLN A 13 1.68 -1.67 10.15
CA GLN A 13 1.68 -3.14 9.98
C GLN A 13 1.48 -3.55 8.51
N LEU A 14 0.60 -2.85 7.79
CA LEU A 14 0.35 -3.09 6.38
C LEU A 14 1.59 -2.80 5.52
N TYR A 15 2.30 -1.70 5.79
CA TYR A 15 3.51 -1.32 5.05
C TYR A 15 4.66 -2.28 5.33
N ASP A 16 4.85 -2.68 6.59
CA ASP A 16 5.83 -3.69 6.97
C ASP A 16 5.56 -5.02 6.23
N ARG A 17 4.29 -5.46 6.20
CA ARG A 17 3.89 -6.64 5.43
C ARG A 17 4.19 -6.49 3.93
N ILE A 18 3.75 -5.40 3.30
CA ILE A 18 3.95 -5.16 1.87
C ILE A 18 5.44 -5.20 1.55
N SER A 19 6.29 -4.52 2.31
CA SER A 19 7.74 -4.53 2.09
C SER A 19 8.39 -5.91 2.23
N LYS A 20 7.93 -6.72 3.19
CA LYS A 20 8.44 -8.09 3.43
C LYS A 20 8.04 -9.08 2.33
N GLU A 21 6.89 -8.88 1.71
CA GLU A 21 6.37 -9.73 0.64
C GLU A 21 6.88 -9.32 -0.76
N GLN A 22 7.66 -8.24 -0.86
CA GLN A 22 8.20 -7.78 -2.14
C GLN A 22 9.29 -8.74 -2.63
N THR A 23 9.23 -9.11 -3.91
CA THR A 23 10.26 -9.93 -4.56
C THR A 23 11.48 -9.08 -4.95
N ASP A 24 12.61 -9.72 -5.23
CA ASP A 24 13.88 -9.01 -5.54
C ASP A 24 13.81 -8.04 -6.73
N ASN A 25 12.90 -8.29 -7.68
CA ASN A 25 12.65 -7.42 -8.83
C ASN A 25 11.65 -6.27 -8.54
N GLY A 26 11.20 -6.15 -7.29
CA GLY A 26 10.25 -5.13 -6.83
C GLY A 26 8.76 -5.45 -7.03
N SER A 27 8.42 -6.63 -7.57
CA SER A 27 7.02 -7.04 -7.79
C SER A 27 6.40 -7.76 -6.59
N TRP A 28 5.10 -8.02 -6.66
CA TRP A 28 4.41 -8.92 -5.74
C TRP A 28 3.69 -10.01 -6.50
N THR A 29 3.72 -11.22 -5.95
CA THR A 29 2.97 -12.36 -6.48
C THR A 29 1.66 -12.53 -5.74
N GLY A 30 0.56 -12.68 -6.46
CA GLY A 30 -0.71 -13.09 -5.87
C GLY A 30 -1.63 -13.72 -6.92
N ASN A 31 -2.82 -14.13 -6.48
CA ASN A 31 -3.70 -15.02 -7.25
C ASN A 31 -4.19 -14.45 -8.59
N ILE A 32 -4.25 -13.12 -8.73
CA ILE A 32 -4.78 -12.41 -9.92
C ILE A 32 -3.64 -12.02 -10.89
N GLY A 33 -2.40 -12.37 -10.57
CA GLY A 33 -1.21 -12.08 -11.37
C GLY A 33 -0.40 -10.89 -10.85
N PRO A 34 0.90 -10.82 -11.21
CA PRO A 34 1.85 -9.93 -10.55
C PRO A 34 1.59 -8.45 -10.84
N ILE A 35 1.07 -8.09 -12.02
CA ILE A 35 0.80 -6.70 -12.41
C ILE A 35 -0.26 -6.08 -11.49
N TYR A 36 -1.39 -6.78 -11.31
CA TYR A 36 -2.51 -6.27 -10.52
C TYR A 36 -2.11 -6.06 -9.06
N VAL A 37 -1.47 -7.07 -8.47
CA VAL A 37 -1.05 -7.03 -7.05
C VAL A 37 0.01 -5.95 -6.82
N THR A 38 0.98 -5.83 -7.73
CA THR A 38 2.01 -4.79 -7.66
C THR A 38 1.38 -3.39 -7.74
N ALA A 39 0.47 -3.15 -8.68
CA ALA A 39 -0.22 -1.87 -8.81
C ALA A 39 -0.99 -1.50 -7.54
N CYS A 40 -1.73 -2.44 -6.95
CA CYS A 40 -2.45 -2.21 -5.70
C CYS A 40 -1.52 -1.86 -4.54
N ASN A 41 -0.43 -2.62 -4.35
CA ASN A 41 0.53 -2.37 -3.27
C ASN A 41 1.22 -1.01 -3.42
N LEU A 42 1.58 -0.61 -4.65
CA LEU A 42 2.12 0.71 -4.93
C LEU A 42 1.13 1.83 -4.62
N ILE A 43 -0.14 1.71 -5.03
CA ILE A 43 -1.18 2.71 -4.74
C ILE A 43 -1.34 2.87 -3.23
N ILE A 44 -1.40 1.78 -2.48
CA ILE A 44 -1.55 1.78 -1.01
C ILE A 44 -0.40 2.55 -0.33
N MET A 45 0.85 2.36 -0.79
CA MET A 45 2.01 3.08 -0.25
C MET A 45 2.03 4.57 -0.65
N GLN A 46 1.49 4.92 -1.82
CA GLN A 46 1.42 6.30 -2.28
C GLN A 46 0.38 7.15 -1.52
N LEU A 47 -0.58 6.52 -0.83
CA LEU A 47 -1.62 7.24 -0.07
C LEU A 47 -1.03 8.16 1.00
N ASP A 48 0.08 7.77 1.63
CA ASP A 48 0.75 8.56 2.67
C ASP A 48 1.50 9.77 2.11
N GLN A 49 1.99 9.67 0.87
CA GLN A 49 2.74 10.72 0.21
C GLN A 49 1.83 11.77 -0.45
N ALA A 50 0.50 11.61 -0.34
CA ALA A 50 -0.50 12.48 -0.95
C ALA A 50 -0.33 12.69 -2.48
N TYR A 51 0.38 11.79 -3.17
CA TYR A 51 0.60 11.87 -4.63
C TYR A 51 -0.65 11.55 -5.44
N VAL A 52 -1.68 10.97 -4.82
CA VAL A 52 -2.97 10.75 -5.46
C VAL A 52 -3.81 12.02 -5.32
N PRO A 53 -4.29 12.64 -6.42
CA PRO A 53 -5.07 13.88 -6.40
C PRO A 53 -6.40 13.83 -5.62
N ILE A 54 -6.75 12.69 -5.04
CA ILE A 54 -7.97 12.45 -4.24
C ILE A 54 -8.06 13.36 -2.99
N TYR A 55 -6.94 13.96 -2.55
CA TYR A 55 -6.93 14.90 -1.41
C TYR A 55 -7.10 16.38 -1.77
N GLN A 56 -7.28 16.74 -3.05
CA GLN A 56 -7.68 18.11 -3.40
C GLN A 56 -9.18 18.29 -3.17
N ARG A 57 -9.54 18.78 -1.98
CA ARG A 57 -10.77 19.53 -1.70
C ARG A 57 -10.45 20.72 -0.82
#